data_AF-A0A957CRJ3-F1
#
_entry.id   AF-A0A957CRJ3-F1
#
_cell.length_a   1.000
_cell.length_b   1.000
_cell.length_c   1.000
_cell.angle_alpha   90.00
_cell.angle_beta   90.00
_cell.angle_gamma   90.00
#
_symmetry.space_group_name_H-M   'P 1'
#
loop_
_entity.id
_entity.type
_entity.pdbx_description
1 polymer ?
#
loop_
_entity_poly.entity_id
_entity_poly.type
_entity_poly.pdbx_seq_one_letter_code
_entity_poly.pdbx_strand_id
1 'polypeptide(L)'
;MQHTLPRGFVRVRHFGLLAPRHRKAKPARCRAVLGADHDTITAPATTAELLIGMLGDDPAQCPLCRIGRMQLFEELEAHPTRRKWRLATQ
;
A
#
# COMPACT_ATOMS: atom_id res chain seq x y z
N MET A 1 -9.65 6.00 -29.75
CA MET A 1 -8.59 6.46 -28.82
C MET A 1 -7.89 5.24 -28.25
N GLN A 2 -6.57 5.15 -28.42
CA GLN A 2 -5.80 3.95 -28.09
C GLN A 2 -5.01 4.21 -26.79
N HIS A 3 -5.60 3.83 -25.65
CA HIS A 3 -4.97 3.97 -24.32
C HIS A 3 -3.88 2.93 -24.06
N THR A 4 -3.59 2.07 -25.04
CA THR A 4 -2.64 0.97 -24.95
C THR A 4 -1.33 1.32 -25.61
N LEU A 5 -0.25 1.06 -24.87
CA LEU A 5 1.11 1.31 -25.32
C LEU A 5 1.45 0.41 -26.54
N PRO A 6 1.95 0.96 -27.66
CA PRO A 6 2.25 0.17 -28.86
C PRO A 6 3.29 -0.92 -28.61
N ARG A 7 3.27 -1.97 -29.45
CA ARG A 7 4.26 -3.06 -29.39
C ARG A 7 5.68 -2.49 -29.53
N GLY A 8 6.61 -2.98 -28.71
CA GLY A 8 8.02 -2.55 -28.70
C GLY A 8 8.33 -1.42 -27.70
N PHE A 9 7.32 -0.79 -27.11
CA PHE A 9 7.52 0.23 -26.08
C PHE A 9 7.48 -0.38 -24.68
N VAL A 10 8.43 0.02 -23.83
CA VAL A 10 8.45 -0.39 -22.42
C VAL A 10 7.51 0.49 -21.60
N ARG A 11 6.63 -0.13 -20.83
CA ARG A 11 5.73 0.58 -19.92
C ARG A 11 6.52 1.14 -18.74
N VAL A 12 6.75 2.45 -18.74
CA VAL A 12 7.36 3.15 -17.61
C VAL A 12 6.36 3.17 -16.44
N ARG A 13 6.69 2.48 -15.34
CA ARG A 13 5.83 2.39 -14.15
C ARG A 13 5.88 3.65 -13.29
N HIS A 14 7.02 4.33 -13.28
CA HIS A 14 7.26 5.50 -12.45
C HIS A 14 8.03 6.56 -13.25
N PHE A 15 7.42 7.72 -13.43
CA PHE A 15 8.01 8.89 -14.09
C PHE A 15 7.90 10.12 -13.19
N GLY A 16 8.55 11.23 -13.56
CA GLY A 16 8.46 12.48 -12.82
C GLY A 16 9.08 12.42 -11.41
N LEU A 17 8.25 12.62 -10.39
CA LEU A 17 8.63 12.60 -8.97
C LEU A 17 9.13 11.23 -8.50
N LEU A 18 8.47 10.16 -8.95
CA LEU A 18 8.75 8.78 -8.53
C LEU A 18 9.73 8.05 -9.46
N ALA A 19 10.28 8.73 -10.48
CA ALA A 19 11.25 8.13 -11.39
C ALA A 19 12.48 7.60 -10.61
N PRO A 20 13.12 6.48 -11.01
CA PRO A 20 14.23 5.89 -10.25
C PRO A 20 15.37 6.85 -9.91
N ARG A 21 15.72 7.75 -10.83
CA ARG A 21 16.72 8.82 -10.64
C ARG A 21 16.34 9.85 -9.57
N HIS A 22 15.04 10.03 -9.34
CA HIS A 22 14.48 11.11 -8.55
C HIS A 22 13.74 10.66 -7.29
N ARG A 23 13.40 9.37 -7.18
CA ARG A 23 12.59 8.79 -6.11
C ARG A 23 13.12 9.04 -4.70
N LYS A 24 14.42 9.33 -4.55
CA LYS A 24 15.03 9.70 -3.26
C LYS A 24 14.99 11.21 -3.03
N ALA A 25 15.47 12.00 -3.99
CA ALA A 25 15.68 13.43 -3.81
C ALA A 25 14.40 14.27 -3.94
N LYS A 26 13.56 13.99 -4.93
CA LYS A 26 12.38 14.85 -5.20
C LYS A 26 11.29 14.70 -4.12
N PRO A 27 10.97 13.50 -3.61
CA PRO A 27 10.01 13.37 -2.51
C PRO A 27 10.43 14.10 -1.24
N ALA A 28 11.72 14.05 -0.87
CA ALA A 28 12.25 14.80 0.27
C ALA A 28 12.05 16.31 0.08
N ARG A 29 12.41 16.85 -1.10
CA ARG A 29 12.17 18.26 -1.42
C ARG A 29 10.69 18.64 -1.38
N CYS A 30 9.80 17.77 -1.85
CA CYS A 30 8.36 18.00 -1.77
C CYS A 30 7.88 18.08 -0.31
N ARG A 31 8.36 17.21 0.59
CA ARG A 31 8.01 17.26 2.01
C ARG A 31 8.47 18.56 2.66
N ALA A 32 9.71 18.99 2.39
CA ALA A 32 10.25 20.24 2.92
C ALA A 32 9.42 21.46 2.47
N VAL A 33 9.05 21.52 1.18
CA VAL A 33 8.19 22.60 0.67
C VAL A 33 6.80 22.58 1.29
N LEU A 34 6.26 21.39 1.57
CA LEU A 34 4.94 21.23 2.19
C LEU A 34 4.97 21.39 3.71
N GLY A 35 6.13 21.68 4.33
CA GLY A 35 6.28 21.71 5.78
C GLY A 35 5.99 20.36 6.44
N ALA A 36 6.04 19.26 5.67
CA ALA A 36 5.75 17.90 6.10
C ALA A 36 7.02 17.12 6.47
N ASP A 37 8.05 17.82 6.96
CA ASP A 37 9.34 17.25 7.40
C ASP A 37 9.24 16.46 8.72
N HIS A 38 8.03 16.20 9.20
CA HIS A 38 7.81 15.35 10.35
C HIS A 38 8.08 13.88 9.99
N ASP A 39 9.35 13.49 10.13
CA ASP A 39 9.76 12.15 10.59
C ASP A 39 9.30 11.95 12.06
N THR A 40 8.02 12.20 12.34
CA THR A 40 7.43 11.62 13.54
C THR A 40 7.24 10.15 13.19
N ILE A 41 8.31 9.37 13.37
CA ILE A 41 8.21 7.93 13.55
C ILE A 41 7.47 7.77 14.88
N THR A 42 6.15 8.00 14.85
CA THR A 42 5.24 7.45 15.83
C THR A 42 5.51 5.96 15.82
N ALA A 43 5.61 5.35 17.01
CA ALA A 43 5.78 3.91 17.15
C ALA A 43 4.91 3.20 16.10
N PRO A 44 5.42 2.17 15.40
CA PRO A 44 4.69 1.55 14.31
C PRO A 44 3.36 1.08 14.85
N ALA A 45 2.29 1.79 14.49
CA ALA A 45 0.95 1.43 14.88
C ALA A 45 0.71 0.00 14.40
N THR A 46 0.03 -0.79 15.23
CA THR A 46 -0.32 -2.15 14.82
C THR A 46 -1.16 -2.06 13.55
N THR A 47 -1.12 -3.10 12.71
CA THR A 47 -1.95 -3.14 11.50
C THR A 47 -3.42 -2.92 11.82
N ALA A 48 -3.90 -3.39 12.98
CA ALA A 48 -5.24 -3.14 13.48
C ALA A 48 -5.50 -1.64 13.74
N GLU A 49 -4.61 -0.96 14.46
CA GLU A 49 -4.73 0.48 14.74
C GLU A 49 -4.74 1.33 13.48
N LEU A 50 -3.88 0.99 12.51
CA LEU A 50 -3.85 1.67 11.21
C LEU A 50 -5.17 1.50 10.46
N LEU A 51 -5.71 0.29 10.43
CA LEU A 51 -6.97 0.01 9.76
C LEU A 51 -8.13 0.74 10.42
N ILE A 52 -8.19 0.77 11.76
CA ILE A 52 -9.21 1.53 12.49
C ILE A 52 -9.11 3.03 12.18
N GLY A 53 -7.92 3.60 12.18
CA GLY A 53 -7.72 5.02 11.86
C GLY A 53 -8.07 5.37 10.41
N MET A 54 -7.85 4.45 9.47
CA MET A 54 -8.14 4.65 8.05
C MET A 54 -9.62 4.44 7.69
N LEU A 55 -10.24 3.40 8.23
CA LEU A 55 -11.63 3.03 7.90
C LEU A 55 -12.64 3.76 8.80
N GLY A 56 -12.22 4.15 10.01
CA GLY A 56 -13.08 4.77 11.02
C GLY A 56 -13.81 3.76 11.91
N ASP A 57 -13.68 2.46 11.62
CA ASP A 57 -14.27 1.34 12.35
C ASP A 57 -13.30 0.14 12.45
N ASP A 58 -13.56 -0.76 13.40
CA ASP A 58 -12.76 -1.97 13.60
C ASP A 58 -13.15 -3.03 12.56
N PRO A 59 -12.27 -3.39 11.61
CA PRO A 59 -12.59 -4.38 10.57
C PRO A 59 -12.81 -5.78 11.15
N ALA A 60 -12.42 -6.03 12.41
CA ALA A 60 -12.72 -7.26 13.10
C ALA A 60 -14.10 -7.26 13.76
N GLN A 61 -14.87 -6.17 13.72
CA GLN A 61 -16.26 -6.15 14.21
C GLN A 61 -17.23 -6.62 13.13
N CYS A 62 -18.30 -7.29 13.54
CA CYS A 62 -19.37 -7.68 12.65
C CYS A 62 -20.09 -6.42 12.13
N PRO A 63 -20.14 -6.18 10.80
CA PRO A 63 -20.79 -4.99 10.24
C PRO A 63 -22.30 -4.98 10.45
N LEU A 64 -22.90 -6.13 10.76
CA LEU A 64 -24.35 -6.27 10.93
C LEU A 64 -24.81 -5.94 12.35
N CYS A 65 -24.17 -6.53 13.37
CA CYS A 65 -24.60 -6.38 14.77
C CYS A 65 -23.71 -5.43 15.59
N ARG A 66 -22.49 -5.11 15.14
CA ARG A 66 -21.49 -4.27 15.84
C ARG A 66 -21.12 -4.69 17.27
N ILE A 67 -21.61 -5.85 17.73
CA ILE A 67 -21.34 -6.41 19.05
C ILE A 67 -20.33 -7.55 18.94
N GLY A 68 -20.51 -8.44 17.96
CA GLY A 68 -19.65 -9.60 17.74
C GLY A 68 -18.36 -9.24 17.01
N ARG A 69 -17.31 -10.07 17.21
CA ARG A 69 -16.08 -10.03 16.42
C ARG A 69 -16.10 -11.10 15.34
N MET A 70 -15.60 -10.78 14.15
CA MET A 70 -15.36 -11.73 13.07
C MET A 70 -14.30 -12.75 13.50
N GLN A 71 -14.54 -14.02 13.18
CA GLN A 71 -13.60 -15.10 13.42
C GLN A 71 -13.10 -15.65 12.09
N LEU A 72 -11.85 -16.13 12.08
CA LEU A 72 -11.31 -16.83 10.93
C LEU A 72 -12.11 -18.12 10.72
N PHE A 73 -12.78 -18.22 9.57
CA PHE A 73 -13.52 -19.42 9.20
C PHE A 73 -12.63 -20.43 8.48
N GLU A 74 -11.87 -19.96 7.49
CA GLU A 74 -10.99 -20.78 6.67
C GLU A 74 -9.85 -19.92 6.10
N GLU A 75 -8.67 -20.52 5.97
CA GLU A 75 -7.55 -19.92 5.25
C GLU A 75 -7.51 -20.48 3.82
N LEU A 76 -7.63 -19.60 2.83
CA LEU A 76 -7.59 -19.99 1.43
C LEU A 76 -6.15 -19.97 0.91
N GLU A 77 -5.73 -21.08 0.28
CA GLU A 77 -4.46 -21.18 -0.41
C GLU A 77 -4.30 -20.09 -1.47
N ALA A 78 -3.09 -19.54 -1.56
CA ALA A 78 -2.81 -18.50 -2.55
C ALA A 78 -3.00 -19.04 -3.97
N HIS A 79 -3.88 -18.41 -4.75
CA HIS A 79 -4.13 -18.77 -6.14
C HIS A 79 -2.81 -18.94 -6.93
N PRO A 80 -2.65 -19.97 -7.77
CA PRO A 80 -1.38 -20.30 -8.42
C PRO A 80 -0.74 -19.14 -9.20
N THR A 81 -1.53 -18.22 -9.76
CA THR A 81 -1.01 -17.02 -10.45
C THR A 81 -0.35 -15.98 -9.54
N ARG A 82 -0.52 -16.08 -8.21
CA ARG A 82 0.15 -15.23 -7.20
C ARG A 82 1.54 -15.76 -6.80
N ARG A 83 1.93 -16.97 -7.21
CA ARG A 83 3.26 -17.57 -6.87
C ARG A 83 4.46 -16.75 -7.37
N LYS A 84 4.26 -15.85 -8.34
CA LYS A 84 5.33 -15.03 -8.94
C LYS A 84 5.98 -13.97 -8.03
N TRP A 85 5.46 -13.75 -6.82
CA TRP A 85 6.00 -12.76 -5.87
C TRP A 85 6.70 -13.37 -4.64
N ARG A 86 6.80 -14.70 -4.56
CA ARG A 86 7.39 -15.41 -3.40
C ARG A 86 8.93 -15.48 -3.38
N LEU A 87 9.63 -14.86 -4.33
CA LEU A 87 11.09 -15.03 -4.52
C LEU A 87 11.96 -13.83 -4.08
N ALA A 88 11.46 -12.95 -3.21
CA ALA A 88 12.24 -11.79 -2.76
C ALA A 88 12.30 -11.67 -1.23
N THR A 89 12.69 -12.76 -0.56
CA THR A 89 13.20 -12.68 0.82
C THR A 89 14.30 -13.73 1.01
N GLN A 90 15.53 -13.35 0.65
CA GLN A 90 16.76 -13.79 1.32
C GLN A 90 17.59 -12.54 1.58
#